data_AF-L1IJK0-F1
#
_entry.id   AF-L1IJK0-F1
#
_cell.length_a   1.000
_cell.length_b   1.000
_cell.length_c   1.000
_cell.angle_alpha   90.00
_cell.angle_beta   90.00
_cell.angle_gamma   90.00
#
_symmetry.space_group_name_H-M   'P 1'
#
loop_
_entity.id
_entity.type
_entity.pdbx_description
1 polymer ?
#
loop_
_entity_poly.entity_id
_entity_poly.type
_entity_poly.pdbx_seq_one_letter_code
_entity_poly.pdbx_strand_id
1 'polypeptide(L)'
;MVISLLTDFRRTESRVYTVQAVVALLTLLCVLFAVAVNELCAGVNYSTIPLAEEKVCLKTRKSILQALQSICTVISVLLIVYRMFLARKLQREHELFLSQKLADDIQHEQEFVKASVLSWGNALELIVNCLHVFPGTSGSVAFYVNSKKLFYSVESLLCVVTLLRLYELLLLLLMLLYKLTLSQVGTN
;
A
#
# COMPACT_ATOMS: atom_id res chain seq x y z
N MET A 1 -21.29 -23.88 -19.78
CA MET A 1 -20.69 -23.65 -18.45
C MET A 1 -19.25 -23.13 -18.53
N VAL A 2 -18.36 -23.79 -19.27
CA VAL A 2 -16.93 -23.41 -19.39
C VAL A 2 -16.68 -21.99 -19.94
N ILE A 3 -17.43 -21.54 -20.96
CA ILE A 3 -17.28 -20.20 -21.54
C ILE A 3 -17.60 -19.09 -20.53
N SER A 4 -18.63 -19.29 -19.68
CA SER A 4 -19.01 -18.33 -18.63
C SER A 4 -17.91 -18.16 -17.57
N LEU A 5 -17.33 -19.28 -17.12
CA LEU A 5 -16.20 -19.28 -16.18
C LEU A 5 -14.98 -18.57 -16.74
N LEU A 6 -14.67 -18.77 -18.02
CA LEU A 6 -13.54 -18.12 -18.70
C LEU A 6 -13.72 -16.60 -18.82
N THR A 7 -14.94 -16.14 -19.09
CA THR A 7 -15.26 -14.70 -19.11
C THR A 7 -15.21 -14.07 -17.73
N ASP A 8 -15.70 -14.78 -16.70
CA ASP A 8 -15.67 -14.29 -15.31
C ASP A 8 -14.25 -14.22 -14.74
N PHE A 9 -13.40 -15.20 -15.10
CA PHE A 9 -12.00 -15.23 -14.74
C PHE A 9 -11.24 -14.02 -15.32
N ARG A 10 -11.33 -13.80 -16.65
CA ARG A 10 -10.67 -12.65 -17.31
C ARG A 10 -11.17 -11.30 -16.77
N ARG A 11 -12.45 -11.20 -16.43
CA ARG A 11 -13.03 -9.97 -15.85
C ARG A 11 -12.51 -9.72 -14.45
N THR A 12 -12.40 -10.76 -13.63
CA THR A 12 -11.86 -10.66 -12.27
C THR A 12 -10.37 -10.31 -12.30
N GLU A 13 -9.59 -10.94 -13.19
CA GLU A 13 -8.19 -10.61 -13.42
C GLU A 13 -8.01 -9.13 -13.78
N SER A 14 -8.74 -8.63 -14.78
CA SER A 14 -8.68 -7.21 -15.18
C SER A 14 -9.00 -6.23 -14.04
N ARG A 15 -9.93 -6.59 -13.16
CA ARG A 15 -10.27 -5.80 -11.96
C ARG A 15 -9.10 -5.76 -10.96
N VAL A 16 -8.41 -6.87 -10.73
CA VAL A 16 -7.24 -6.90 -9.83
C VAL A 16 -6.15 -5.94 -10.32
N TYR A 17 -5.84 -5.94 -11.63
CA TYR A 17 -4.87 -4.99 -12.22
C TYR A 17 -5.29 -3.54 -12.05
N THR A 18 -6.56 -3.24 -12.32
CA THR A 18 -7.09 -1.87 -12.20
C THR A 18 -7.00 -1.39 -10.76
N VAL A 19 -7.38 -2.23 -9.80
CA VAL A 19 -7.30 -1.92 -8.38
C VAL A 19 -5.84 -1.69 -7.95
N GLN A 20 -4.90 -2.55 -8.36
CA GLN A 20 -3.47 -2.36 -8.07
C GLN A 20 -2.95 -1.03 -8.63
N ALA A 21 -3.32 -0.67 -9.84
CA ALA A 21 -2.91 0.60 -10.46
C ALA A 21 -3.43 1.80 -9.66
N VAL A 22 -4.68 1.77 -9.22
CA VAL A 22 -5.26 2.83 -8.38
C VAL A 22 -4.57 2.89 -7.01
N VAL A 23 -4.29 1.75 -6.38
CA VAL A 23 -3.55 1.69 -5.11
C VAL A 23 -2.15 2.28 -5.26
N ALA A 24 -1.43 1.97 -6.35
CA ALA A 24 -0.12 2.53 -6.61
C ALA A 24 -0.16 4.06 -6.80
N LEU A 25 -1.17 4.58 -7.51
CA LEU A 25 -1.37 6.03 -7.68
C LEU A 25 -1.68 6.72 -6.34
N LEU A 26 -2.57 6.14 -5.53
CA LEU A 26 -2.88 6.68 -4.20
C LEU A 26 -1.66 6.62 -3.27
N THR A 27 -0.83 5.59 -3.39
CA THR A 27 0.42 5.46 -2.65
C THR A 27 1.39 6.57 -3.03
N LEU A 28 1.56 6.85 -4.32
CA LEU A 28 2.40 7.95 -4.79
C LEU A 28 1.92 9.30 -4.24
N LEU A 29 0.61 9.55 -4.27
CA LEU A 29 -0.01 10.74 -3.67
C LEU A 29 0.27 10.82 -2.16
N CYS A 30 0.12 9.72 -1.42
CA CYS A 30 0.43 9.67 0.01
C CYS A 30 1.90 9.99 0.31
N VAL A 31 2.82 9.49 -0.51
CA VAL A 31 4.26 9.77 -0.37
C VAL A 31 4.54 11.25 -0.66
N LEU A 32 3.94 11.83 -1.69
CA LEU A 32 4.07 13.26 -1.99
C LEU A 32 3.55 14.13 -0.85
N PHE A 33 2.42 13.78 -0.24
CA PHE A 33 1.91 14.47 0.96
C PHE A 33 2.86 14.31 2.15
N ALA A 34 3.42 13.12 2.38
CA ALA A 34 4.40 12.90 3.44
C ALA A 34 5.66 13.77 3.26
N VAL A 35 6.17 13.88 2.03
CA VAL A 35 7.30 14.77 1.70
C VAL A 35 6.92 16.23 1.97
N ALA A 36 5.75 16.68 1.49
CA ALA A 36 5.28 18.05 1.72
C ALA A 36 5.12 18.37 3.22
N VAL A 37 4.59 17.43 4.01
CA VAL A 37 4.49 17.56 5.47
C VAL A 37 5.88 17.64 6.11
N ASN A 38 6.83 16.83 5.67
CA ASN A 38 8.20 16.87 6.18
C ASN A 38 8.89 18.21 5.87
N GLU A 39 8.74 18.72 4.64
CA GLU A 39 9.26 20.03 4.25
C GLU A 39 8.64 21.16 5.07
N LEU A 40 7.32 21.12 5.34
CA LEU A 40 6.68 22.09 6.22
C LEU A 40 7.18 22.01 7.67
N CYS A 41 7.46 20.81 8.17
CA CYS A 41 8.03 20.62 9.51
C CYS A 41 9.48 21.13 9.59
N ALA A 42 10.30 20.88 8.56
CA ALA A 42 11.68 21.33 8.50
C ALA A 42 11.80 22.84 8.23
N GLY A 43 10.94 23.40 7.38
CA GLY A 43 10.87 24.81 7.01
C GLY A 43 10.77 25.76 8.21
N VAL A 44 10.05 25.35 9.26
CA VAL A 44 9.92 26.12 10.51
C VAL A 44 11.26 26.30 11.23
N ASN A 45 12.19 25.35 11.08
CA ASN A 45 13.52 25.41 11.70
C ASN A 45 14.54 26.20 10.85
N TYR A 46 14.26 26.43 9.57
CA TYR A 46 15.11 27.23 8.67
C TYR A 46 14.76 28.72 8.70
N SER A 47 13.55 29.07 9.16
CA SER A 47 13.12 30.46 9.32
C SER A 47 13.75 31.07 10.58
N THR A 48 14.55 32.12 10.40
CA THR A 48 15.28 32.79 11.48
C THR A 48 14.36 33.53 12.45
N ILE A 49 13.17 33.97 12.03
CA ILE A 49 12.11 34.52 12.90
C ILE A 49 10.74 34.32 12.22
N PRO A 50 9.98 33.24 12.52
CA PRO A 50 8.65 33.09 11.95
C PRO A 50 7.68 34.00 12.72
N LEU A 51 7.01 34.92 12.00
CA LEU A 51 5.91 35.74 12.53
C LEU A 51 4.81 34.81 13.10
N ALA A 52 4.12 35.24 14.17
CA ALA A 52 3.10 34.41 14.82
C ALA A 52 1.99 33.96 13.85
N GLU A 53 1.60 34.82 12.92
CA GLU A 53 0.62 34.53 11.86
C GLU A 53 1.12 33.46 10.87
N GLU A 54 2.41 33.48 10.54
CA GLU A 54 3.05 32.52 9.65
C GLU A 54 3.06 31.12 10.28
N LYS A 55 3.30 31.02 11.59
CA LYS A 55 3.24 29.75 12.34
C LYS A 55 1.83 29.14 12.32
N VAL A 56 0.79 29.96 12.47
CA VAL A 56 -0.60 29.48 12.42
C VAL A 56 -0.95 29.01 11.01
N CYS A 57 -0.57 29.75 9.98
CA CYS A 57 -0.79 29.38 8.58
C CYS A 57 -0.10 28.05 8.21
N LEU A 58 1.17 27.88 8.62
CA LEU A 58 1.93 26.64 8.40
C LEU A 58 1.31 25.44 9.13
N LYS A 59 0.85 25.64 10.37
CA LYS A 59 0.17 24.59 11.14
C LYS A 59 -1.13 24.15 10.47
N THR A 60 -1.93 25.08 9.96
CA THR A 60 -3.17 24.77 9.24
C THR A 60 -2.90 24.01 7.95
N ARG A 61 -1.91 24.43 7.14
CA ARG A 61 -1.51 23.74 5.91
C ARG A 61 -1.03 22.32 6.18
N LYS A 62 -0.17 22.13 7.20
CA LYS A 62 0.28 20.82 7.67
C LYS A 62 -0.90 19.92 8.04
N SER A 63 -1.83 20.41 8.86
CA SER A 63 -3.00 19.63 9.28
C SER A 63 -3.90 19.21 8.11
N ILE A 64 -4.09 20.10 7.11
CA ILE A 64 -4.86 19.77 5.90
C ILE A 64 -4.16 18.65 5.11
N LEU A 65 -2.85 18.74 4.91
CA LEU A 65 -2.09 17.69 4.20
C LEU A 65 -2.11 16.35 4.95
N GLN A 66 -1.99 16.35 6.28
CA GLN A 66 -2.12 15.15 7.10
C GLN A 66 -3.52 14.53 6.99
N ALA A 67 -4.58 15.36 6.96
CA ALA A 67 -5.94 14.89 6.78
C ALA A 67 -6.16 14.28 5.38
N LEU A 68 -5.65 14.94 4.32
CA LEU A 68 -5.68 14.39 2.95
C LEU A 68 -4.92 13.06 2.86
N GLN A 69 -3.74 12.98 3.46
CA GLN A 69 -2.96 11.74 3.54
C GLN A 69 -3.72 10.63 4.27
N SER A 70 -4.45 10.96 5.34
CA SER A 70 -5.29 10.01 6.08
C SER A 70 -6.43 9.48 5.22
N ILE A 71 -7.12 10.36 4.49
CA ILE A 71 -8.20 9.98 3.56
C ILE A 71 -7.68 9.05 2.47
N CYS A 72 -6.57 9.42 1.81
CA CYS A 72 -5.94 8.58 0.79
C CYS A 72 -5.50 7.22 1.36
N THR A 73 -5.00 7.19 2.59
CA THR A 73 -4.62 5.95 3.28
C THR A 73 -5.83 5.04 3.50
N VAL A 74 -6.94 5.56 4.02
CA VAL A 74 -8.17 4.78 4.25
C VAL A 74 -8.68 4.18 2.94
N ILE A 75 -8.74 4.98 1.87
CA ILE A 75 -9.17 4.50 0.55
C ILE A 75 -8.22 3.40 0.05
N SER A 76 -6.90 3.58 0.20
CA SER A 76 -5.90 2.59 -0.22
C SER A 76 -6.08 1.27 0.53
N VAL A 77 -6.25 1.32 1.85
CA VAL A 77 -6.46 0.11 2.68
C VAL A 77 -7.74 -0.63 2.27
N LEU A 78 -8.84 0.09 2.03
CA LEU A 78 -10.09 -0.53 1.55
C LEU A 78 -9.91 -1.21 0.18
N LEU A 79 -9.18 -0.57 -0.73
CA LEU A 79 -8.88 -1.14 -2.04
C LEU A 79 -7.96 -2.37 -1.93
N ILE A 80 -6.99 -2.36 -1.01
CA ILE A 80 -6.13 -3.51 -0.73
C ILE A 80 -6.95 -4.69 -0.21
N VAL A 81 -7.83 -4.46 0.77
CA VAL A 81 -8.74 -5.51 1.27
C VAL A 81 -9.62 -6.06 0.14
N TYR A 82 -10.16 -5.17 -0.71
CA TYR A 82 -10.94 -5.57 -1.87
C TYR A 82 -10.13 -6.40 -2.87
N ARG A 83 -8.87 -6.01 -3.13
CA ARG A 83 -7.92 -6.75 -3.97
C ARG A 83 -7.64 -8.14 -3.41
N MET A 84 -7.40 -8.26 -2.10
CA MET A 84 -7.22 -9.54 -1.42
C MET A 84 -8.44 -10.45 -1.57
N PHE A 85 -9.65 -9.88 -1.45
CA PHE A 85 -10.88 -10.63 -1.69
C PHE A 85 -10.98 -11.13 -3.14
N LEU A 86 -10.69 -10.29 -4.13
CA LEU A 86 -10.66 -10.67 -5.54
C LEU A 86 -9.62 -11.75 -5.82
N ALA A 87 -8.41 -11.64 -5.25
CA ALA A 87 -7.35 -12.63 -5.42
C ALA A 87 -7.75 -14.00 -4.86
N ARG A 88 -8.37 -14.03 -3.67
CA ARG A 88 -8.92 -15.29 -3.10
C ARG A 88 -10.03 -15.87 -3.96
N LYS A 89 -10.91 -15.03 -4.53
CA LYS A 89 -11.96 -15.49 -5.45
C LYS A 89 -11.34 -16.12 -6.71
N LEU A 90 -10.33 -15.47 -7.29
CA LEU A 90 -9.63 -15.94 -8.48
C LEU A 90 -8.90 -17.27 -8.22
N GLN A 91 -8.28 -17.41 -7.05
CA GLN A 91 -7.63 -18.66 -6.65
C GLN A 91 -8.65 -19.81 -6.55
N ARG A 92 -9.80 -19.59 -5.91
CA ARG A 92 -10.88 -20.61 -5.84
C ARG A 92 -11.42 -20.99 -7.20
N GLU A 93 -11.65 -20.00 -8.08
CA GLU A 93 -12.10 -20.26 -9.45
C GLU A 93 -11.07 -21.09 -10.24
N HIS A 94 -9.78 -20.83 -10.04
CA HIS A 94 -8.69 -21.58 -10.65
C HIS A 94 -8.61 -23.03 -10.12
N GLU A 95 -8.75 -23.21 -8.80
CA GLU A 95 -8.82 -24.54 -8.16
C GLU A 95 -10.04 -25.34 -8.62
N LEU A 96 -11.20 -24.70 -8.81
CA LEU A 96 -12.39 -25.34 -9.39
C LEU A 96 -12.17 -25.76 -10.84
N PHE A 97 -11.49 -24.93 -11.64
CA PHE A 97 -11.16 -25.27 -13.02
C PHE A 97 -10.14 -26.42 -13.10
N LEU A 98 -9.16 -26.45 -12.20
CA LEU A 98 -8.17 -27.54 -12.09
C LEU A 98 -8.79 -28.83 -11.58
N SER A 99 -9.62 -28.79 -10.55
CA SER A 99 -10.29 -29.98 -9.98
C SER A 99 -11.35 -30.58 -10.91
N GLN A 100 -12.01 -29.77 -11.75
CA GLN A 100 -12.83 -30.28 -12.86
C GLN A 100 -11.99 -30.98 -13.95
N LYS A 101 -10.68 -30.69 -14.03
CA LYS A 101 -9.74 -31.27 -15.00
C LYS A 101 -8.93 -32.45 -14.44
N LEU A 102 -8.73 -32.49 -13.12
CA LEU A 102 -8.13 -33.57 -12.34
C LEU A 102 -9.18 -34.13 -11.38
N ALA A 103 -10.10 -34.97 -11.90
CA ALA A 103 -10.75 -35.95 -11.04
C ALA A 103 -9.78 -37.12 -10.88
N ASP A 104 -8.92 -37.06 -9.86
CA ASP A 104 -8.77 -38.09 -8.83
C ASP A 104 -7.53 -37.84 -7.96
N ASP A 105 -7.77 -38.04 -6.67
CA ASP A 105 -6.83 -38.36 -5.59
C ASP A 105 -5.88 -37.27 -5.03
N ILE A 106 -5.92 -37.16 -3.70
CA ILE A 106 -4.95 -36.48 -2.80
C ILE A 106 -5.07 -34.94 -2.67
N GLN A 107 -6.07 -34.41 -1.95
CA GLN A 107 -6.06 -33.00 -1.51
C GLN A 107 -6.73 -32.74 -0.14
N HIS A 108 -6.23 -33.35 0.94
CA HIS A 108 -6.69 -32.97 2.30
C HIS A 108 -5.58 -32.52 3.28
N GLU A 109 -4.29 -32.60 2.93
CA GLU A 109 -3.21 -32.12 3.82
C GLU A 109 -2.55 -30.80 3.39
N GLN A 110 -2.73 -30.32 2.15
CA GLN A 110 -2.05 -29.12 1.65
C GLN A 110 -2.77 -27.78 1.90
N GLU A 111 -4.04 -27.78 2.34
CA GLU A 111 -4.80 -26.53 2.57
C GLU A 111 -4.34 -25.79 3.83
N PHE A 112 -3.94 -26.51 4.88
CA PHE A 112 -3.68 -25.90 6.20
C PHE A 112 -2.39 -25.07 6.24
N VAL A 113 -1.34 -25.51 5.52
CA VAL A 113 -0.04 -24.83 5.49
C VAL A 113 -0.04 -23.65 4.51
N LYS A 114 -0.77 -23.75 3.38
CA LYS A 114 -0.93 -22.62 2.44
C LYS A 114 -1.77 -21.48 2.99
N ALA A 115 -2.79 -21.79 3.82
CA ALA A 115 -3.64 -20.76 4.41
C ALA A 115 -2.93 -19.87 5.44
N SER A 116 -1.97 -20.41 6.21
CA SER A 116 -1.34 -19.71 7.35
C SER A 116 -0.26 -18.71 6.92
N VAL A 117 0.62 -19.06 5.98
CA VAL A 117 1.66 -18.15 5.46
C VAL A 117 1.03 -17.00 4.65
N LEU A 118 -0.04 -17.30 3.89
CA LEU A 118 -0.81 -16.29 3.16
C LEU A 118 -1.54 -15.32 4.11
N SER A 119 -1.87 -15.74 5.33
CA SER A 119 -2.54 -14.89 6.33
C SER A 119 -1.62 -13.82 6.91
N TRP A 120 -0.37 -14.18 7.27
CA TRP A 120 0.58 -13.23 7.85
C TRP A 120 1.08 -12.19 6.84
N GLY A 121 1.28 -12.58 5.58
CA GLY A 121 1.63 -11.64 4.50
C GLY A 121 0.57 -10.55 4.33
N ASN A 122 -0.70 -10.94 4.28
CA ASN A 122 -1.83 -9.99 4.19
C ASN A 122 -1.91 -9.05 5.40
N ALA A 123 -1.66 -9.57 6.61
CA ALA A 123 -1.68 -8.76 7.83
C ALA A 123 -0.55 -7.71 7.83
N LEU A 124 0.67 -8.11 7.46
CA LEU A 124 1.80 -7.20 7.35
C LEU A 124 1.54 -6.10 6.29
N GLU A 125 0.98 -6.48 5.14
CA GLU A 125 0.62 -5.56 4.06
C GLU A 125 -0.33 -4.46 4.54
N LEU A 126 -1.35 -4.85 5.31
CA LEU A 126 -2.31 -3.91 5.91
C LEU A 126 -1.66 -3.01 6.96
N ILE A 127 -0.80 -3.56 7.82
CA ILE A 127 -0.11 -2.78 8.85
C ILE A 127 0.76 -1.70 8.19
N VAL A 128 1.59 -2.06 7.21
CA VAL A 128 2.46 -1.11 6.50
C VAL A 128 1.63 -0.04 5.79
N ASN A 129 0.52 -0.41 5.16
CA ASN A 129 -0.40 0.55 4.53
C ASN A 129 -1.24 1.37 5.51
N CYS A 130 -1.24 1.06 6.81
CA CYS A 130 -1.86 1.91 7.82
C CYS A 130 -0.89 2.94 8.39
N LEU A 131 0.44 2.74 8.29
CA LEU A 131 1.45 3.64 8.86
C LEU A 131 1.60 4.92 8.02
N HIS A 132 1.13 6.04 8.55
CA HIS A 132 1.24 7.37 7.93
C HIS A 132 1.37 8.45 9.01
N VAL A 133 1.56 9.70 8.59
CA VAL A 133 1.56 10.85 9.50
C VAL A 133 0.11 11.22 9.83
N PHE A 134 -0.33 10.90 11.05
CA PHE A 134 -1.70 11.20 11.49
C PHE A 134 -1.87 12.68 11.83
N PRO A 135 -3.07 13.25 11.62
CA PRO A 135 -3.37 14.60 12.08
C PRO A 135 -3.26 14.65 13.61
N GLY A 136 -2.54 15.66 14.12
CA GLY A 136 -2.35 15.86 15.55
C GLY A 136 -1.20 15.06 16.17
N THR A 137 -0.47 14.22 15.42
CA THR A 137 0.81 13.71 15.92
C THR A 137 1.79 14.87 16.01
N SER A 138 2.20 15.16 17.24
CA SER A 138 3.25 16.12 17.55
C SER A 138 4.06 15.57 18.70
N GLY A 139 5.35 15.40 18.48
CA GLY A 139 6.22 14.80 19.48
C GLY A 139 7.67 14.81 19.01
N SER A 140 8.59 14.79 19.96
CA SER A 140 10.02 14.71 19.68
C SER A 140 10.59 13.51 20.40
N VAL A 141 11.29 12.66 19.66
CA VAL A 141 12.04 11.53 20.23
C VAL A 141 13.50 11.94 20.28
N ALA A 142 14.11 11.77 21.45
CA ALA A 142 15.53 11.99 21.62
C ALA A 142 16.31 10.74 21.25
N PHE A 143 17.24 10.87 20.31
CA PHE A 143 18.21 9.85 19.96
C PHE A 143 19.61 10.29 20.40
N TYR A 144 20.42 9.35 20.89
CA TYR A 144 21.81 9.62 21.22
C TYR A 144 22.70 9.06 20.11
N VAL A 145 23.42 9.94 19.41
CA VAL A 145 24.40 9.58 18.38
C VAL A 145 25.74 10.20 18.74
N ASN A 146 26.78 9.40 18.91
CA ASN A 146 28.13 9.86 19.30
C ASN A 146 28.12 10.81 20.51
N SER A 147 27.44 10.42 21.59
CA SER A 147 27.28 11.21 22.83
C SER A 147 26.58 12.57 22.65
N LYS A 148 25.99 12.84 21.48
CA LYS A 148 25.14 14.01 21.22
C LYS A 148 23.68 13.60 21.20
N LYS A 149 22.84 14.37 21.90
CA LYS A 149 21.38 14.18 21.91
C LYS A 149 20.77 14.93 20.73
N LEU A 150 20.23 14.19 19.77
CA LEU A 150 19.49 14.71 18.62
C LEU A 150 17.99 14.53 18.87
N PHE A 151 17.21 15.57 18.60
CA PHE A 151 15.75 15.50 18.68
C PHE A 151 15.19 15.35 17.27
N TYR A 152 14.54 14.21 17.02
CA TYR A 152 13.80 13.98 15.78
C TYR A 152 12.32 14.15 16.04
N SER A 153 11.65 14.87 15.15
CA SER A 153 10.18 14.95 15.12
C SER A 153 9.62 13.57 14.78
N VAL A 154 8.64 13.10 15.57
CA VAL A 154 7.91 11.85 15.33
C VAL A 154 7.28 11.88 13.95
N GLU A 155 6.81 13.05 13.51
CA GLU A 155 6.23 13.23 12.19
C GLU A 155 7.23 12.92 11.07
N SER A 156 8.48 13.38 11.18
CA SER A 156 9.53 13.07 10.19
C SER A 156 9.84 11.57 10.13
N LEU A 157 9.84 10.87 11.27
CA LEU A 157 9.99 9.41 11.29
C LEU A 157 8.83 8.71 10.58
N LEU A 158 7.59 9.15 10.84
CA LEU A 158 6.40 8.62 10.17
C LEU A 158 6.41 8.92 8.66
N CYS A 159 6.93 10.08 8.23
CA CYS A 159 7.13 10.39 6.82
C CYS A 159 8.04 9.36 6.15
N VAL A 160 9.18 9.02 6.78
CA VAL A 160 10.12 8.01 6.27
C VAL A 160 9.47 6.63 6.22
N VAL A 161 8.73 6.25 7.26
CA VAL A 161 7.99 4.98 7.29
C VAL A 161 6.96 4.90 6.16
N THR A 162 6.37 6.03 5.76
CA THR A 162 5.41 6.07 4.63
C THR A 162 6.07 5.64 3.31
N LEU A 163 7.39 5.80 3.16
CA LEU A 163 8.14 5.34 1.98
C LEU A 163 8.14 3.82 1.82
N LEU A 164 7.94 3.06 2.90
CA LEU A 164 7.84 1.60 2.81
C LEU A 164 6.72 1.19 1.85
N ARG A 165 5.64 1.98 1.74
CA ARG A 165 4.52 1.71 0.84
C ARG A 165 4.89 1.72 -0.65
N LEU A 166 6.06 2.24 -1.03
CA LEU A 166 6.53 2.22 -2.42
C LEU A 166 6.64 0.81 -3.00
N TYR A 167 6.62 -0.25 -2.18
CA TYR A 167 6.50 -1.62 -2.70
C TYR A 167 5.23 -1.83 -3.55
N GLU A 168 4.15 -1.05 -3.35
CA GLU A 168 2.93 -1.13 -4.16
C GLU A 168 3.18 -0.76 -5.63
N LEU A 169 4.14 0.15 -5.88
CA LEU A 169 4.60 0.47 -7.23
C LEU A 169 5.42 -0.69 -7.81
N LEU A 170 6.30 -1.30 -7.00
CA LEU A 170 7.05 -2.47 -7.42
C LEU A 170 6.12 -3.63 -7.78
N LEU A 171 5.06 -3.85 -7.00
CA LEU A 171 4.06 -4.87 -7.25
C LEU A 171 3.30 -4.61 -8.57
N LEU A 172 2.90 -3.36 -8.82
CA LEU A 172 2.30 -2.99 -10.11
C LEU A 172 3.26 -3.27 -11.28
N LEU A 173 4.53 -2.91 -11.13
CA LEU A 173 5.54 -3.12 -12.17
C LEU A 173 5.74 -4.62 -12.47
N LEU A 174 5.82 -5.45 -11.44
CA LEU A 174 5.89 -6.91 -11.58
C LEU A 174 4.67 -7.48 -12.30
N MET A 175 3.47 -7.01 -11.95
CA MET A 175 2.23 -7.42 -12.62
C MET A 175 2.23 -7.02 -14.10
N LEU A 176 2.68 -5.82 -14.44
CA LEU A 176 2.78 -5.35 -15.82
C LEU A 176 3.79 -6.17 -16.63
N LEU A 177 4.97 -6.46 -16.05
CA LEU A 177 5.99 -7.31 -16.65
C LEU A 177 5.44 -8.71 -16.93
N TYR A 178 4.75 -9.32 -15.98
CA TYR A 178 4.12 -10.62 -16.15
C TYR A 178 3.12 -10.62 -17.33
N LYS A 179 2.24 -9.61 -17.39
CA LYS A 179 1.27 -9.48 -18.49
C LYS A 179 1.95 -9.31 -19.86
N LEU A 180 3.04 -8.56 -19.93
CA LEU A 180 3.83 -8.39 -21.15
C LEU A 180 4.46 -9.71 -21.60
N THR A 181 5.07 -10.46 -20.67
CA THR A 181 5.67 -11.76 -21.00
C THR A 181 4.65 -12.78 -21.52
N LEU A 182 3.46 -12.86 -20.91
CA LEU A 182 2.38 -13.73 -21.39
C LEU A 182 1.88 -13.33 -22.79
N SER A 183 1.81 -12.02 -23.07
CA SER A 183 1.38 -11.53 -24.38
C SER A 183 2.36 -11.91 -25.49
N GLN A 184 3.67 -12.00 -25.19
CA GLN A 184 4.69 -12.40 -26.17
C GLN A 184 4.69 -13.91 -26.44
N VAL A 185 4.35 -14.73 -25.44
CA VAL A 185 4.25 -16.19 -25.59
C VAL A 185 3.03 -16.60 -26.41
N GLY A 186 1.93 -15.84 -26.36
CA GLY A 186 0.73 -16.13 -27.16
C GLY A 186 0.79 -15.72 -28.63
N THR A 187 1.87 -15.05 -29.08
CA THR A 187 2.07 -14.61 -30.47
C THR A 187 3.06 -15.47 -31.26
N ASN A 188 3.69 -16.46 -30.62
CA ASN A 188 4.54 -17.47 -31.25
C ASN A 188 3.85 -18.83 -31.26
#